data_AF-A0A1F9MS20-F1
#
_entry.id   AF-A0A1F9MS20-F1
#
_cell.length_a   1.000
_cell.length_b   1.000
_cell.length_c   1.000
_cell.angle_alpha   90.00
_cell.angle_beta   90.00
_cell.angle_gamma   90.00
#
_symmetry.space_group_name_H-M   'P 1'
#
loop_
_entity.id
_entity.type
_entity.pdbx_description
1 polymer ?
#
loop_
_entity_poly.entity_id
_entity_poly.type
_entity_poly.pdbx_seq_one_letter_code
_entity_poly.pdbx_strand_id
1 'polypeptide(L)' 'MSKNEILVVASKLKDTVKAHKCQSSGDLVEAVSDKIHEMLEMAAKRAKENGRATIRKYDL' A
#
# COMPACT_ATOMS: atom_id res chain seq x y z
N MET A 1 -6.65 3.08 -16.95
CA MET A 1 -6.55 3.03 -15.47
C MET A 1 -5.76 4.25 -15.05
N SER A 2 -6.39 5.20 -14.36
CA SER A 2 -5.70 6.36 -13.79
C SER A 2 -4.57 5.85 -12.91
N LYS A 3 -3.34 6.34 -13.09
CA LYS A 3 -2.23 5.97 -12.18
C LYS A 3 -2.64 6.39 -10.76
N ASN A 4 -2.74 5.44 -9.85
CA ASN A 4 -3.03 5.72 -8.46
C ASN A 4 -1.92 6.58 -7.86
N GLU A 5 -2.25 7.43 -6.90
CA GLU A 5 -1.25 8.25 -6.21
C GLU A 5 -0.27 7.36 -5.44
N ILE A 6 1.00 7.74 -5.46
CA ILE A 6 2.04 7.03 -4.72
C ILE A 6 1.86 7.30 -3.22
N LEU A 7 1.58 6.24 -2.45
CA LEU A 7 1.35 6.31 -1.01
C LEU A 7 2.61 6.05 -0.17
N VAL A 8 3.76 5.80 -0.81
CA VAL A 8 5.02 5.45 -0.15
C VAL A 8 6.15 6.39 -0.51
N VAL A 9 7.08 6.57 0.43
CA VAL A 9 8.30 7.33 0.16
C VAL A 9 9.29 6.43 -0.58
N ALA A 10 9.55 6.72 -1.85
CA ALA A 10 10.38 5.90 -2.73
C ALA A 10 11.79 5.61 -2.17
N SER A 11 12.42 6.56 -1.48
CA SER A 11 13.74 6.34 -0.86
C SER A 11 13.68 5.27 0.23
N LYS A 12 12.72 5.36 1.16
CA LYS A 12 12.53 4.39 2.25
C LYS A 12 12.24 2.98 1.72
N LEU A 13 11.43 2.89 0.66
CA LEU A 13 11.16 1.63 -0.02
C LEU A 13 12.45 1.01 -0.57
N LYS A 14 13.22 1.79 -1.33
CA LYS A 14 14.49 1.33 -1.91
C LYS A 14 15.49 0.91 -0.84
N ASP A 15 15.58 1.65 0.26
CA ASP A 15 16.47 1.31 1.37
C ASP A 15 16.07 -0.01 2.05
N THR A 16 14.75 -0.26 2.19
CA THR A 16 14.22 -1.53 2.70
C THR A 16 14.59 -2.69 1.78
N VAL A 17 14.46 -2.52 0.45
CA VAL A 17 14.84 -3.55 -0.54
C VAL A 17 16.34 -3.84 -0.48
N LYS A 18 17.18 -2.80 -0.37
CA LYS A 18 18.64 -2.94 -0.24
C LYS A 18 19.05 -3.65 1.05
N ALA A 19 18.34 -3.45 2.17
CA ALA A 19 18.62 -4.15 3.43
C ALA A 19 18.49 -5.68 3.28
N HIS A 20 17.65 -6.14 2.35
CA HIS A 20 17.51 -7.56 1.99
C HIS A 20 18.53 -8.03 0.94
N LYS A 21 19.53 -7.20 0.60
CA LYS A 21 20.50 -7.43 -0.48
C LYS A 21 19.86 -7.61 -1.86
N CYS A 22 18.68 -7.04 -2.07
CA CYS A 22 17.96 -7.06 -3.35
C CYS A 22 18.08 -5.71 -4.09
N GLN A 23 17.79 -5.71 -5.38
CA GLN A 23 17.60 -4.50 -6.18
C GLN A 23 16.12 -4.26 -6.45
N SER A 24 15.72 -3.00 -6.56
CA SER A 24 14.35 -2.59 -6.92
C SER A 24 14.26 -2.27 -8.41
N SER A 25 13.26 -2.80 -9.10
CA SER A 25 12.89 -2.35 -10.44
C SER A 25 12.32 -0.91 -10.41
N GLY A 26 12.32 -0.24 -11.56
CA GLY A 26 11.85 1.15 -11.66
C GLY A 26 10.36 1.34 -11.36
N ASP A 27 9.56 0.30 -11.58
CA ASP A 27 8.11 0.24 -11.39
C ASP A 27 7.69 -0.28 -10.00
N LEU A 28 8.63 -0.75 -9.16
CA LEU A 28 8.32 -1.32 -7.85
C LEU A 28 7.58 -0.34 -6.93
N VAL A 29 7.91 0.95 -7.01
CA VAL A 29 7.26 2.01 -6.20
C VAL A 29 5.77 2.12 -6.54
N GLU A 30 5.44 2.04 -7.83
CA GLU A 30 4.05 2.09 -8.31
C GLU A 30 3.31 0.82 -7.87
N ALA A 31 3.89 -0.35 -8.12
CA ALA A 31 3.29 -1.64 -7.76
C ALA A 31 3.00 -1.79 -6.26
N VAL A 32 3.89 -1.30 -5.39
CA VAL A 32 3.66 -1.33 -3.93
C VAL A 32 2.58 -0.33 -3.53
N SER A 33 2.51 0.84 -4.17
CA SER A 33 1.44 1.80 -3.91
C SER A 33 0.07 1.22 -4.30
N ASP A 34 -0.02 0.56 -5.45
CA ASP A 34 -1.24 -0.13 -5.89
C ASP A 34 -1.70 -1.18 -4.89
N LYS A 35 -0.77 -1.97 -4.33
CA LYS A 35 -1.11 -2.95 -3.28
C LYS A 35 -1.59 -2.32 -1.98
N ILE A 36 -1.09 -1.15 -1.62
CA ILE A 36 -1.59 -0.42 -0.45
C ILE A 36 -3.01 0.09 -0.74
N HIS A 37 -3.30 0.59 -1.94
CA HIS A 37 -4.67 0.99 -2.34
C HIS A 37 -5.65 -0.18 -2.25
N GLU A 38 -5.30 -1.34 -2.83
CA GLU A 38 -6.13 -2.56 -2.74
C GLU A 38 -6.38 -2.99 -1.28
N MET A 39 -5.34 -2.96 -0.44
CA MET A 39 -5.44 -3.27 0.99
C MET A 39 -6.37 -2.30 1.71
N LEU A 40 -6.26 -1.00 1.44
CA LEU A 40 -7.12 0.02 2.04
C LEU A 40 -8.57 -0.07 1.57
N GLU A 41 -8.81 -0.44 0.32
CA GLU A 41 -10.16 -0.67 -0.20
C GLU A 41 -10.83 -1.86 0.51
N MET A 42 -10.10 -2.96 0.68
CA MET A 42 -10.59 -4.11 1.46
C MET A 42 -10.85 -3.74 2.92
N ALA A 43 -9.96 -2.96 3.55
CA ALA A 43 -10.13 -2.51 4.91
C ALA A 43 -11.35 -1.58 5.08
N ALA A 44 -11.56 -0.67 4.12
CA ALA A 44 -12.74 0.17 4.09
C ALA A 44 -14.03 -0.66 3.94
N LYS A 45 -14.01 -1.72 3.11
CA LYS A 45 -15.13 -2.64 2.96
C LYS A 45 -15.46 -3.34 4.28
N ARG A 46 -14.46 -3.96 4.95
CA ARG A 46 -14.64 -4.62 6.26
C ARG A 46 -15.15 -3.65 7.32
N ALA A 47 -14.65 -2.42 7.35
CA ALA A 47 -15.13 -1.40 8.29
C ALA A 47 -16.62 -1.08 8.06
N LYS A 48 -17.01 -0.88 6.80
CA LYS A 48 -18.40 -0.60 6.41
C LYS A 48 -19.34 -1.77 6.69
N GLU A 49 -18.92 -3.01 6.41
CA GLU A 49 -19.69 -4.22 6.72
C GLU A 49 -19.97 -4.37 8.22
N ASN A 50 -19.08 -3.83 9.06
CA ASN A 50 -19.25 -3.77 10.52
C ASN A 50 -19.95 -2.47 10.99
N GLY A 51 -20.58 -1.70 10.10
CA GLY A 51 -21.29 -0.47 10.44
C GLY A 51 -20.40 0.69 10.90
N ARG A 52 -19.11 0.67 10.59
CA ARG A 52 -18.13 1.68 11.02
C ARG A 52 -17.61 2.50 9.84
N ALA A 53 -17.46 3.80 10.05
CA ALA A 53 -16.73 4.69 9.14
C ALA A 53 -15.22 4.72 9.40
N THR A 54 -14.80 4.36 10.61
CA THR A 54 -13.38 4.36 11.00
C THR A 54 -12.74 3.01 10.67
N ILE A 55 -11.75 3.04 9.78
CA ILE A 55 -10.84 1.91 9.52
C ILE A 55 -9.91 1.77 10.72
N ARG A 56 -9.82 0.55 11.26
CA ARG A 56 -8.96 0.21 12.39
C ARG A 56 -7.91 -0.79 11.97
N LYS A 57 -6.90 -0.99 12.82
CA LYS A 57 -5.78 -1.92 12.58
C LYS A 57 -6.20 -3.35 12.20
N TYR A 58 -7.34 -3.81 12.71
CA TYR A 58 -7.86 -5.16 12.45
C TYR A 58 -8.69 -5.24 11.16
N ASP A 59 -8.91 -4.11 10.48
CA ASP A 59 -9.54 -4.08 9.17
C ASP A 59 -8.52 -4.26 8.03
N LEU A 60 -7.22 -4.03 8.29
CA LEU A 60 -6.14 -4.24 7.32
C LEU A 60 -5.94 -5.73 7.02
#